data_AF-A0A4Q5XHJ3-F1
#
_entry.id   AF-A0A4Q5XHJ3-F1
#
_cell.length_a   1.000
_cell.length_b   1.000
_cell.length_c   1.000
_cell.angle_alpha   90.00
_cell.angle_beta   90.00
_cell.angle_gamma   90.00
#
_symmetry.space_group_name_H-M   'P 1'
#
loop_
_entity.id
_entity.type
_entity.pdbx_description
1 polymer ?
#
loop_
_entity_poly.entity_id
_entity_poly.type
_entity_poly.pdbx_seq_one_letter_code
_entity_poly.pdbx_strand_id
1 'polypeptide(L)'
;MASRCDAATNAGASLARRAKLRYVSCSGAGIRRVRRKRGFAYLLPNGKPLKDSRELERIRKLALPPAWEDVWICPDPHGHLQATGCDARGRKQYRYDARWRAARDEVKYRELLDLAEELPRLRRRLARDMQSPGLTREKVLATLVTLLARTGVRVGNDRYCEQNGSFGLTTLLDRHARFGPAALELSFSR
;
A
#
# COMPACT_ATOMS: atom_id res chain seq x y z
N MET A 1 0.96 17.22 6.73
CA MET A 1 1.01 16.95 5.27
C MET A 1 0.02 15.82 4.96
N ALA A 2 -1.22 16.16 4.61
CA ALA A 2 -2.29 15.19 4.43
C ALA A 2 -1.97 14.22 3.28
N SER A 3 -1.68 12.96 3.63
CA SER A 3 -1.53 11.89 2.64
C SER A 3 -2.85 11.80 1.87
N ARG A 4 -2.79 12.16 0.58
CA ARG A 4 -3.95 12.29 -0.31
C ARG A 4 -4.68 10.94 -0.35
N CYS A 5 -6.00 10.96 -0.22
CA CYS A 5 -6.83 9.79 -0.50
C CYS A 5 -6.74 9.53 -2.00
N ASP A 6 -6.48 8.29 -2.41
CA ASP A 6 -6.36 7.94 -3.82
C ASP A 6 -7.65 8.31 -4.57
N ALA A 7 -7.51 9.03 -5.68
CA ALA A 7 -8.62 9.33 -6.57
C ALA A 7 -9.21 8.01 -7.11
N ALA A 8 -10.53 7.99 -7.31
CA ALA A 8 -11.19 6.81 -7.87
C ALA A 8 -10.65 6.49 -9.27
N THR A 9 -10.01 5.34 -9.43
CA THR A 9 -9.71 4.79 -10.76
C THR A 9 -10.94 4.04 -11.28
N ASN A 10 -11.17 4.09 -12.59
CA ASN A 10 -12.29 3.39 -13.24
C ASN A 10 -12.29 1.88 -12.91
N ALA A 11 -11.11 1.26 -12.85
CA ALA A 11 -10.94 -0.13 -12.45
C ALA A 11 -11.37 -0.38 -11.00
N GLY A 12 -10.98 0.50 -10.06
CA GLY A 12 -11.35 0.41 -8.65
C GLY A 12 -12.87 0.54 -8.43
N ALA A 13 -13.50 1.49 -9.12
CA ALA A 13 -14.95 1.68 -9.06
C ALA A 13 -15.74 0.48 -9.58
N SER A 14 -15.31 -0.10 -10.70
CA SER A 14 -15.91 -1.32 -11.27
C SER A 14 -15.76 -2.53 -10.35
N LEU A 15 -14.57 -2.71 -9.74
CA LEU A 15 -14.33 -3.79 -8.78
C LEU A 15 -15.21 -3.66 -7.54
N ALA A 16 -15.34 -2.44 -7.00
CA ALA A 16 -16.18 -2.19 -5.83
C ALA A 16 -17.64 -2.58 -6.13
N ARG A 17 -18.15 -2.17 -7.29
CA ARG A 17 -19.52 -2.49 -7.72
C ARG A 17 -19.76 -4.00 -7.81
N ARG A 18 -18.82 -4.75 -8.41
CA ARG A 18 -18.88 -6.23 -8.47
C ARG A 18 -18.91 -6.87 -7.08
N ALA A 19 -18.19 -6.31 -6.12
CA ALA A 19 -18.19 -6.73 -4.72
C ALA A 19 -19.42 -6.23 -3.92
N LYS A 20 -20.42 -5.60 -4.56
CA LYS A 20 -21.57 -4.95 -3.92
C LYS A 20 -21.15 -3.87 -2.89
N LEU A 21 -20.11 -3.12 -3.26
CA LEU A 21 -19.54 -2.01 -2.51
C LEU A 21 -19.53 -0.72 -3.33
N ARG A 22 -19.34 0.40 -2.64
CA ARG A 22 -19.21 1.73 -3.22
C ARG A 22 -17.75 2.19 -3.11
N TYR A 23 -17.25 2.72 -4.22
CA TYR A 23 -15.94 3.37 -4.19
C TYR A 23 -16.09 4.75 -3.54
N VAL A 24 -15.34 5.01 -2.47
CA VAL A 24 -15.48 6.20 -1.62
C VAL A 24 -14.12 6.86 -1.41
N SER A 25 -14.10 8.18 -1.30
CA SER A 25 -12.87 8.91 -0.94
C SER A 25 -12.91 9.34 0.52
N CYS A 26 -11.78 9.18 1.22
CA CYS A 26 -11.59 9.69 2.56
C CYS A 26 -11.30 11.21 2.63
N SER A 27 -11.29 11.91 1.49
CA SER A 27 -11.15 13.37 1.45
C SER A 27 -12.47 14.10 1.70
N GLY A 28 -13.60 13.38 1.63
CA GLY A 28 -14.93 13.92 1.82
C GLY A 28 -15.38 13.93 3.28
N ALA A 29 -16.59 14.44 3.49
CA ALA A 29 -17.22 14.49 4.80
C ALA A 29 -17.46 13.08 5.35
N GLY A 30 -16.96 12.78 6.55
CA GLY A 30 -17.11 11.48 7.20
C GLY A 30 -17.30 11.60 8.70
N ILE A 31 -17.48 10.46 9.35
CA ILE A 31 -17.60 10.37 10.80
C ILE A 31 -16.20 10.54 11.40
N ARG A 32 -16.05 11.47 12.35
CA ARG A 32 -14.77 11.75 13.02
C ARG A 32 -14.73 11.11 14.40
N ARG A 33 -13.59 10.52 14.77
CA ARG A 33 -13.35 10.05 16.14
C ARG A 33 -12.68 11.16 16.96
N VAL A 34 -13.24 11.46 18.12
CA VAL A 34 -12.72 12.48 19.05
C VAL A 34 -12.45 11.84 20.39
N ARG A 35 -11.28 12.11 20.97
CA ARG A 35 -10.90 11.62 22.30
C ARG A 35 -11.68 12.35 23.39
N ARG A 36 -12.17 11.62 24.39
CA ARG A 36 -12.85 12.16 25.58
C ARG A 36 -12.15 11.66 26.84
N LYS A 37 -12.51 12.23 28.00
CA LYS A 37 -11.95 11.85 29.31
C LYS A 37 -12.01 10.33 29.57
N ARG A 38 -13.06 9.66 29.10
CA ARG A 38 -13.21 8.20 29.13
C ARG A 38 -13.55 7.69 27.71
N GLY A 39 -12.54 7.25 26.97
CA GLY A 39 -12.71 6.64 25.64
C GLY A 39 -12.87 7.63 24.48
N PHE A 40 -13.71 7.26 23.51
CA PHE A 40 -13.89 7.99 22.25
C PHE A 40 -15.35 8.37 22.03
N ALA A 41 -15.58 9.55 21.45
CA ALA A 41 -16.86 9.98 20.90
C ALA A 41 -16.76 10.04 19.36
N TYR A 42 -17.89 9.86 18.68
CA TYR A 42 -17.97 9.93 17.23
C TYR A 42 -18.86 11.10 16.83
N LEU A 43 -18.38 11.91 15.89
CA LEU A 43 -19.10 13.07 15.37
C LEU A 43 -19.46 12.83 13.91
N LEU A 44 -20.72 13.10 13.57
CA LEU A 44 -21.21 13.09 12.20
C LEU A 44 -20.55 14.22 11.37
N PRO A 45 -20.65 14.17 10.03
CA PRO A 45 -20.15 15.23 9.16
C PRO A 45 -20.65 16.64 9.52
N ASN A 46 -21.88 16.74 10.04
CA ASN A 46 -22.48 18.00 10.51
C ASN A 46 -22.01 18.43 11.92
N GLY A 47 -21.04 17.74 12.52
CA GLY A 47 -20.52 18.02 13.86
C GLY A 47 -21.36 17.50 15.02
N LYS A 48 -22.57 16.98 14.78
CA LYS A 48 -23.43 16.44 15.84
C LYS A 48 -22.89 15.09 16.35
N PRO A 49 -23.08 14.78 17.64
CA PRO A 49 -22.73 13.46 18.17
C PRO A 49 -23.50 12.34 17.47
N LEU A 50 -22.79 11.30 17.05
CA LEU A 50 -23.41 10.06 16.58
C LEU A 50 -23.99 9.29 17.78
N LYS A 51 -25.31 9.15 17.82
CA LYS A 51 -26.05 8.46 18.89
C LYS A 51 -26.66 7.13 18.46
N ASP A 52 -26.69 6.84 17.16
CA ASP A 52 -27.26 5.60 16.64
C ASP A 52 -26.45 4.39 17.13
N SER A 53 -27.12 3.50 17.86
CA SER A 53 -26.51 2.32 18.45
C SER A 53 -25.98 1.34 17.41
N ARG A 54 -26.65 1.22 16.25
CA ARG A 54 -26.25 0.31 15.16
C ARG A 54 -24.95 0.78 14.52
N GLU A 55 -24.85 2.08 14.23
CA GLU A 55 -23.63 2.67 13.69
C GLU A 55 -22.47 2.62 14.69
N LEU A 56 -22.73 2.85 15.98
CA LEU A 56 -21.71 2.70 17.01
C LEU A 56 -21.19 1.25 17.12
N GLU A 57 -22.07 0.26 17.02
CA GLU A 57 -21.67 -1.14 17.00
C GLU A 57 -20.84 -1.48 15.75
N ARG A 58 -21.24 -0.99 14.57
CA ARG A 58 -20.48 -1.13 13.33
C ARG A 58 -19.07 -0.58 13.49
N ILE A 59 -18.93 0.63 14.03
CA ILE A 59 -17.63 1.27 14.25
C ILE A 59 -16.77 0.45 15.23
N ARG A 60 -17.36 -0.09 16.30
CA ARG A 60 -16.63 -0.97 17.24
C ARG A 60 -16.09 -2.22 16.55
N LYS A 61 -16.86 -2.83 15.65
CA LYS A 61 -16.44 -4.01 14.85
C LYS A 61 -15.25 -3.72 13.92
N LEU A 62 -14.99 -2.46 13.56
CA LEU A 62 -13.80 -2.09 12.79
C LEU A 62 -12.49 -2.24 13.57
N ALA A 63 -12.55 -2.38 14.91
CA ALA A 63 -11.39 -2.55 15.79
C ALA A 63 -10.27 -1.54 15.51
N LEU A 64 -10.63 -0.26 15.42
CA LEU A 64 -9.67 0.82 15.14
C LEU A 64 -8.73 1.00 16.34
N PRO A 65 -7.39 0.88 16.16
CA PRO A 65 -6.45 1.04 17.25
C PRO A 65 -6.63 2.36 18.01
N PRO A 66 -6.52 2.37 19.35
CA PRO A 66 -6.72 3.57 20.15
C PRO A 66 -5.63 4.63 19.90
N ALA A 67 -4.44 4.21 19.47
CA ALA A 67 -3.34 5.10 19.12
C ALA A 67 -3.52 5.82 17.77
N TRP A 68 -4.57 5.53 17.00
CA TRP A 68 -4.81 6.26 15.75
C TRP A 68 -5.34 7.67 16.00
N GLU A 69 -4.70 8.65 15.38
CA GLU A 69 -5.09 10.05 15.33
C GLU A 69 -5.75 10.38 13.98
N ASP A 70 -6.38 11.56 13.88
CA ASP A 70 -7.04 12.04 12.65
C ASP A 70 -7.97 11.01 11.98
N VAL A 71 -8.75 10.30 12.80
CA VAL A 71 -9.55 9.18 12.32
C VAL A 71 -10.79 9.67 11.56
N TRP A 72 -10.87 9.25 10.31
CA TRP A 72 -12.03 9.36 9.42
C TRP A 72 -12.69 8.00 9.28
N ILE A 73 -14.00 7.95 9.38
CA ILE A 73 -14.82 6.74 9.22
C ILE A 73 -15.87 7.00 8.15
N CYS A 74 -16.03 6.05 7.23
CA CYS A 74 -17.03 6.13 6.18
C CYS A 74 -18.44 6.09 6.77
N PRO A 75 -19.33 7.05 6.42
CA PRO A 75 -20.73 7.00 6.81
C PRO A 75 -21.51 5.86 6.15
N ASP A 76 -21.11 5.44 4.95
CA ASP A 76 -21.77 4.37 4.20
C ASP A 76 -21.17 3.01 4.61
N PRO A 77 -21.95 2.09 5.20
CA PRO A 77 -21.45 0.76 5.56
C PRO A 77 -21.00 -0.06 4.36
N HIS A 78 -21.43 0.29 3.14
CA HIS A 78 -21.02 -0.35 1.89
C HIS A 78 -19.82 0.33 1.22
N GLY A 79 -19.17 1.30 1.88
CA GLY A 79 -17.92 1.88 1.39
C GLY A 79 -16.80 0.84 1.36
N HIS A 80 -16.06 0.74 0.25
CA HIS A 80 -14.92 -0.18 0.16
C HIS A 80 -13.83 0.14 1.21
N LEU A 81 -13.64 1.43 1.48
CA LEU A 81 -12.82 1.98 2.55
C LEU A 81 -13.74 2.35 3.73
N GLN A 82 -13.52 1.71 4.87
CA GLN A 82 -14.34 1.87 6.07
C GLN A 82 -13.77 2.93 7.02
N ALA A 83 -12.45 3.03 7.15
CA ALA A 83 -11.83 4.04 7.97
C ALA A 83 -10.38 4.34 7.56
N THR A 84 -9.90 5.52 7.92
CA THR A 84 -8.49 5.89 7.88
C THR A 84 -8.09 6.59 9.16
N GLY A 85 -6.80 6.58 9.49
CA GLY A 85 -6.23 7.37 10.58
C GLY A 85 -4.71 7.39 10.51
N CYS A 86 -4.06 8.22 11.30
CA CYS A 86 -2.61 8.27 11.42
C CYS A 86 -2.16 7.41 12.60
N ASP A 87 -1.18 6.52 12.43
CA ASP A 87 -0.61 5.78 13.56
C ASP A 87 0.35 6.66 14.40
N ALA A 88 0.90 6.09 15.48
CA ALA A 88 1.83 6.77 16.38
C ALA A 88 3.13 7.25 15.70
N ARG A 89 3.42 6.79 14.48
CA ARG A 89 4.56 7.23 13.65
C ARG A 89 4.13 8.23 12.57
N GLY A 90 2.90 8.76 12.65
CA GLY A 90 2.34 9.69 11.68
C GLY A 90 2.02 9.07 10.31
N ARG A 91 2.03 7.73 10.20
CA ARG A 91 1.74 7.05 8.92
C ARG A 91 0.24 6.88 8.77
N LYS A 92 -0.29 7.23 7.61
CA LYS A 92 -1.70 7.00 7.30
C LYS A 92 -1.98 5.51 7.13
N GLN A 93 -2.94 5.03 7.89
CA GLN A 93 -3.42 3.66 7.92
C GLN A 93 -4.85 3.59 7.39
N TYR A 94 -5.21 2.43 6.84
CA TYR A 94 -6.48 2.19 6.16
C TYR A 94 -7.17 0.95 6.74
N ARG A 95 -8.50 0.99 6.81
CA ARG A 95 -9.36 -0.18 7.06
C ARG A 95 -10.34 -0.33 5.92
N TYR A 96 -10.32 -1.49 5.27
CA TYR A 96 -11.19 -1.83 4.16
C TYR A 96 -12.27 -2.84 4.56
N ASP A 97 -13.39 -2.85 3.84
CA ASP A 97 -14.38 -3.91 3.90
C ASP A 97 -13.74 -5.26 3.51
N ALA A 98 -14.17 -6.36 4.13
CA ALA A 98 -13.64 -7.70 3.85
C ALA A 98 -13.86 -8.12 2.39
N ARG A 99 -15.01 -7.76 1.80
CA ARG A 99 -15.32 -8.05 0.39
C ARG A 99 -14.40 -7.29 -0.56
N TRP A 100 -13.98 -6.08 -0.20
CA TRP A 100 -13.01 -5.32 -1.00
C TRP A 100 -11.65 -6.02 -1.02
N ARG A 101 -11.18 -6.49 0.14
CA ARG A 101 -9.92 -7.24 0.25
C ARG A 101 -9.98 -8.51 -0.61
N ALA A 102 -11.03 -9.31 -0.45
CA ALA A 102 -11.23 -10.52 -1.24
C ALA A 102 -11.25 -10.24 -2.75
N ALA A 103 -11.97 -9.21 -3.20
CA ALA A 103 -12.03 -8.84 -4.61
C ALA A 103 -10.67 -8.35 -5.16
N ARG A 104 -9.88 -7.63 -4.34
CA ARG A 104 -8.52 -7.21 -4.71
C ARG A 104 -7.55 -8.39 -4.77
N ASP A 105 -7.69 -9.35 -3.87
CA ASP A 105 -6.88 -10.56 -3.86
C ASP A 105 -7.14 -11.42 -5.11
N GLU A 106 -8.40 -11.52 -5.56
CA GLU A 106 -8.74 -12.22 -6.80
C GLU A 106 -8.14 -11.53 -8.04
N VAL A 107 -8.22 -10.19 -8.11
CA VAL A 107 -7.58 -9.43 -9.20
C VAL A 107 -6.07 -9.65 -9.20
N LYS A 108 -5.43 -9.62 -8.02
CA LYS A 108 -4.00 -9.88 -7.88
C LYS A 108 -3.64 -11.29 -8.36
N TYR A 109 -4.48 -12.30 -8.09
CA TYR A 109 -4.25 -13.65 -8.57
C TYR A 109 -4.31 -13.73 -10.11
N ARG A 110 -5.25 -13.02 -10.73
CA ARG A 110 -5.35 -12.94 -12.19
C ARG A 110 -4.16 -12.23 -12.82
N GLU A 111 -3.71 -11.12 -12.24
CA GLU A 111 -2.53 -10.38 -12.68
C GLU A 111 -1.25 -11.26 -12.65
N LEU A 112 -1.19 -12.29 -11.79
CA LEU A 112 -0.09 -13.25 -11.79
C LEU A 112 -0.09 -14.15 -13.03
N LEU A 113 -1.27 -14.51 -13.55
CA LEU A 113 -1.39 -15.28 -14.80
C LEU A 113 -0.95 -14.44 -15.99
N ASP A 114 -1.44 -13.20 -16.06
CA ASP A 114 -1.03 -12.25 -17.10
C ASP A 114 0.49 -12.01 -17.08
N LEU A 115 1.08 -11.89 -15.88
CA LEU A 115 2.52 -11.79 -15.72
C LEU A 115 3.23 -13.08 -16.18
N ALA A 116 2.68 -14.26 -15.88
CA ALA A 116 3.28 -15.54 -16.27
C ALA A 116 3.36 -15.70 -17.79
N GLU A 117 2.35 -15.22 -18.52
CA GLU A 117 2.33 -15.21 -19.98
C GLU A 117 3.39 -14.25 -20.58
N GLU A 118 3.62 -13.11 -19.93
CA GLU A 118 4.62 -12.12 -20.37
C GLU A 118 6.06 -12.44 -19.94
N LEU A 119 6.26 -13.31 -18.95
CA LEU A 119 7.58 -13.65 -18.40
C LEU A 119 8.60 -14.08 -19.47
N PRO A 120 8.29 -14.94 -20.46
CA PRO A 120 9.23 -15.32 -21.50
C PRO A 120 9.69 -14.14 -22.36
N ARG A 121 8.80 -13.17 -22.65
CA ARG A 121 9.15 -11.95 -23.38
C ARG A 121 10.04 -11.04 -22.55
N LEU A 122 9.68 -10.84 -21.27
CA LEU A 122 10.48 -10.07 -20.32
C LEU A 122 11.89 -10.65 -20.20
N ARG A 123 12.02 -11.95 -19.95
CA ARG A 123 13.33 -12.64 -19.81
C ARG A 123 14.23 -12.46 -21.04
N ARG A 124 13.66 -12.57 -22.26
CA ARG A 124 14.40 -12.32 -23.50
C ARG A 124 14.91 -10.88 -23.59
N ARG A 125 14.09 -9.91 -23.20
CA ARG A 125 14.50 -8.50 -23.19
C ARG A 125 15.59 -8.23 -22.15
N LEU A 126 15.44 -8.74 -20.91
CA LEU A 126 16.45 -8.61 -19.88
C LEU A 126 17.79 -9.19 -20.34
N ALA A 127 17.79 -10.37 -20.96
CA ALA A 127 19.02 -10.99 -21.48
C ALA A 127 19.70 -10.13 -22.55
N ARG A 128 18.93 -9.54 -23.48
CA ARG A 128 19.45 -8.62 -24.49
C ARG A 128 20.03 -7.36 -23.86
N ASP A 129 19.28 -6.72 -22.96
CA ASP A 129 19.69 -5.46 -22.33
C ASP A 129 20.95 -5.66 -21.45
N MET A 130 21.12 -6.84 -20.85
CA MET A 130 22.33 -7.24 -20.12
C MET A 130 23.57 -7.44 -21.01
N GLN A 131 23.38 -7.74 -22.30
CA GLN A 131 24.48 -7.90 -23.27
C GLN A 131 24.87 -6.59 -23.95
N SER A 132 24.07 -5.53 -23.81
CA SER A 132 24.35 -4.22 -24.40
C SER A 132 25.70 -3.64 -23.94
N PRO A 133 26.49 -3.01 -24.82
CA PRO A 133 27.77 -2.40 -24.44
C PRO A 133 27.57 -1.19 -23.50
N GLY A 134 28.54 -0.97 -22.60
CA GLY A 134 28.50 0.13 -21.64
C GLY A 134 27.47 -0.04 -20.50
N LEU A 135 27.26 1.04 -19.74
CA LEU A 135 26.28 1.13 -18.65
C LEU A 135 25.07 1.98 -19.09
N THR A 136 24.25 1.42 -19.96
CA THR A 136 23.01 2.07 -20.41
C THR A 136 21.93 1.99 -19.32
N ARG A 137 20.95 2.89 -19.38
CA ARG A 137 19.78 2.87 -18.49
C ARG A 137 19.06 1.52 -18.54
N GLU A 138 18.89 0.95 -19.73
CA GLU A 138 18.24 -0.34 -19.97
C GLU A 138 19.01 -1.47 -19.30
N LYS A 139 20.35 -1.46 -19.37
CA LYS A 139 21.20 -2.45 -18.72
C LYS A 139 21.11 -2.38 -17.19
N VAL A 140 21.09 -1.17 -16.64
CA VAL A 140 20.90 -0.95 -15.19
C VAL A 140 19.54 -1.47 -14.75
N LEU A 141 18.46 -1.12 -15.48
CA LEU A 141 17.12 -1.64 -15.21
C LEU A 141 17.06 -3.17 -15.31
N ALA A 142 17.68 -3.75 -16.33
CA ALA A 142 17.74 -5.20 -16.49
C ALA A 142 18.47 -5.89 -15.34
N THR A 143 19.55 -5.26 -14.85
CA THR A 143 20.29 -5.71 -13.67
C THR A 143 19.42 -5.66 -12.41
N LEU A 144 18.74 -4.53 -12.17
CA LEU A 144 17.85 -4.36 -11.01
C LEU A 144 16.70 -5.36 -11.01
N VAL A 145 16.04 -5.57 -12.16
CA VAL A 145 14.94 -6.54 -12.29
C VAL A 145 15.47 -7.97 -12.09
N THR A 146 16.66 -8.28 -12.60
CA THR A 146 17.29 -9.59 -12.39
C THR A 146 17.63 -9.83 -10.93
N LEU A 147 18.18 -8.84 -10.22
CA LEU A 147 18.44 -8.92 -8.79
C LEU A 147 17.14 -9.09 -8.00
N LEU A 148 16.09 -8.34 -8.34
CA LEU A 148 14.76 -8.50 -7.74
C LEU A 148 14.25 -9.94 -7.89
N ALA A 149 14.31 -10.49 -9.10
CA ALA A 149 13.83 -11.84 -9.39
C ALA A 149 14.66 -12.93 -8.68
N ARG A 150 15.96 -12.73 -8.48
CA ARG A 150 16.85 -13.72 -7.85
C ARG A 150 16.90 -13.63 -6.33
N THR A 151 16.73 -12.45 -5.75
CA THR A 151 16.94 -12.21 -4.31
C THR A 151 15.65 -11.95 -3.53
N GLY A 152 14.56 -11.58 -4.22
CA GLY A 152 13.31 -11.16 -3.58
C GLY A 152 13.43 -9.85 -2.78
N VAL A 153 14.53 -9.13 -2.91
CA VAL A 153 14.74 -7.84 -2.23
C VAL A 153 13.74 -6.83 -2.77
N ARG A 154 13.20 -6.00 -1.87
CA ARG A 154 12.28 -4.92 -2.24
C ARG A 154 12.99 -3.89 -3.11
N VAL A 155 12.24 -3.27 -4.02
CA VAL A 155 12.77 -2.18 -4.86
C VAL A 155 13.43 -1.10 -4.01
N GLY A 156 12.85 -0.75 -2.85
CA GLY A 156 13.33 0.33 -2.01
C GLY A 156 12.71 1.68 -2.41
N ASN A 157 12.78 2.65 -1.49
CA ASN A 157 12.38 4.03 -1.73
C ASN A 157 13.17 4.90 -0.77
N ASP A 158 13.73 6.00 -1.28
CA ASP A 158 14.57 6.95 -0.56
C ASP A 158 13.96 7.40 0.77
N ARG A 159 12.64 7.60 0.80
CA ARG A 159 11.91 7.99 2.02
C ARG A 159 12.07 6.98 3.17
N TYR A 160 12.10 5.68 2.86
CA TYR A 160 12.27 4.63 3.87
C TYR A 160 13.74 4.49 4.32
N CYS A 161 14.69 4.76 3.41
CA CYS A 161 16.10 4.79 3.70
C CYS A 161 16.44 5.88 4.72
N GLU A 162 15.95 7.09 4.49
CA GLU A 162 16.18 8.24 5.39
C GLU A 162 15.52 8.09 6.76
N GLN A 163 14.32 7.51 6.83
CA GLN A 163 13.52 7.46 8.06
C GLN A 163 13.80 6.24 8.94
N ASN A 164 14.20 5.11 8.36
CA ASN A 164 14.34 3.85 9.10
C ASN A 164 15.72 3.20 8.97
N GLY A 165 16.63 3.75 8.15
CA GLY A 165 17.93 3.12 7.87
C GLY A 165 17.81 1.80 7.10
N SER A 166 16.67 1.58 6.43
CA SER A 166 16.37 0.37 5.66
C SER A 166 16.66 0.59 4.18
N PHE A 167 17.39 -0.34 3.56
CA PHE A 167 17.78 -0.25 2.15
C PHE A 167 16.98 -1.22 1.26
N GLY A 168 16.77 -0.84 0.00
CA GLY A 168 16.29 -1.71 -1.08
C GLY A 168 17.15 -1.57 -2.33
N LEU A 169 16.82 -2.28 -3.40
CA LEU A 169 17.65 -2.35 -4.63
C LEU A 169 18.04 -1.00 -5.22
N THR A 170 17.14 -0.01 -5.19
CA THR A 170 17.39 1.33 -5.75
C THR A 170 18.11 2.26 -4.79
N THR A 171 18.32 1.85 -3.54
CA THR A 171 19.01 2.64 -2.51
C THR A 171 20.28 1.95 -2.01
N LEU A 172 20.74 0.89 -2.69
CA LEU A 172 22.00 0.24 -2.36
C LEU A 172 23.17 1.18 -2.63
N LEU A 173 24.23 1.00 -1.85
CA LEU A 173 25.47 1.75 -1.93
C LEU A 173 26.61 0.75 -2.07
N ASP A 174 27.77 1.18 -2.57
CA ASP A 174 28.89 0.28 -2.88
C ASP A 174 29.30 -0.59 -1.69
N ARG A 175 29.26 -0.04 -0.47
CA ARG A 175 29.57 -0.78 0.77
C ARG A 175 28.65 -1.98 1.04
N HIS A 176 27.47 -2.03 0.42
CA HIS A 176 26.50 -3.12 0.60
C HIS A 176 26.76 -4.29 -0.35
N ALA A 177 27.66 -4.15 -1.32
CA ALA A 177 27.98 -5.17 -2.31
C ALA A 177 29.41 -5.68 -2.14
N ARG A 178 29.58 -7.00 -2.16
CA ARG A 178 30.90 -7.65 -2.23
C ARG A 178 30.92 -8.63 -3.38
N PHE A 179 31.94 -8.52 -4.23
CA PHE A 179 32.15 -9.39 -5.38
C PHE A 179 33.15 -10.49 -5.01
N GLY A 180 32.69 -11.73 -5.01
CA GLY A 180 33.52 -12.93 -4.95
C GLY A 180 33.74 -13.54 -6.33
N PRO A 181 34.54 -14.63 -6.44
CA PRO A 181 34.92 -15.23 -7.72
C PRO A 181 33.74 -15.64 -8.63
N ALA A 182 32.62 -16.05 -8.04
CA ALA A 182 31.40 -16.45 -8.76
C ALA A 182 30.11 -15.99 -8.06
N ALA A 183 30.22 -15.04 -7.14
CA ALA A 183 29.11 -14.64 -6.28
C ALA A 183 29.09 -13.13 -6.06
N LEU A 184 27.88 -12.59 -5.95
CA LEU A 184 27.63 -11.25 -5.43
C LEU A 184 26.93 -11.41 -4.08
N GLU A 185 27.56 -10.92 -3.03
CA GLU A 185 26.97 -10.85 -1.70
C GLU A 185 26.40 -9.45 -1.48
N LEU A 186 25.14 -9.38 -1.05
CA LEU A 186 24.47 -8.14 -0.68
C LEU A 186 24.16 -8.14 0.83
N SER A 187 24.73 -7.22 1.58
CA SER A 187 24.55 -7.10 3.03
C SER A 187 24.10 -5.70 3.43
N PHE A 188 22.90 -5.61 4.04
CA PHE A 188 22.25 -4.36 4.42
C PHE A 188 21.07 -4.61 5.37
N SER A 189 20.67 -3.58 6.14
CA SER A 189 19.47 -3.60 6.98
C SER A 189 18.21 -3.38 6.14
N ARG A 190 17.20 -4.24 6.32
CA ARG A 190 15.92 -4.19 5.58
C ARG A 190 14.82 -3.40 6.29
#